data_AF-A0A0M6WL11-F1
#
_entry.id   AF-A0A0M6WL11-F1
#
_cell.length_a   1.000
_cell.length_b   1.000
_cell.length_c   1.000
_cell.angle_alpha   90.00
_cell.angle_beta   90.00
_cell.angle_gamma   90.00
#
_symmetry.space_group_name_H-M   'P 1'
#
loop_
_entity.id
_entity.type
_entity.pdbx_description
1 polymer ?
#
loop_
_entity_poly.entity_id
_entity_poly.type
_entity_poly.pdbx_seq_one_letter_code
_entity_poly.pdbx_strand_id
1 'polypeptide(L)'
;MLEVGAFAEREKDLADVVLQVIVNSNMEKVQKWKGSERIMCEALRVLMADELNEERMEGQREGRIEGQREGRIEGQREGRIEGQREGQIRAYASLVQDGIITVETGAEKTGMSVGDFTKEMKQAGYVIPAV
;
A
#
# COMPACT_ATOMS: atom_id res chain seq x y z
N MET A 1 39.72 -63.75 31.54
CA MET A 1 38.55 -62.97 31.03
C MET A 1 38.37 -61.63 31.73
N LEU A 2 38.62 -61.50 33.04
CA LEU A 2 38.43 -60.24 33.78
C LEU A 2 39.37 -59.09 33.35
N GLU A 3 40.65 -59.37 33.06
CA GLU A 3 41.62 -58.33 32.70
C GLU A 3 41.40 -57.70 31.31
N VAL A 4 40.86 -58.48 30.35
CA VAL A 4 40.55 -57.99 28.99
C VAL A 4 39.35 -57.04 29.01
N GLY A 5 38.36 -57.30 29.88
CA GLY A 5 37.22 -56.40 30.10
C GLY A 5 37.66 -55.05 30.70
N ALA A 6 38.51 -55.08 31.73
CA ALA A 6 39.01 -53.89 32.40
C ALA A 6 39.96 -53.02 31.54
N PHE A 7 40.57 -53.60 30.49
CA PHE A 7 41.37 -52.85 29.53
C PHE A 7 40.47 -52.14 28.49
N ALA A 8 39.49 -52.86 27.93
CA ALA A 8 38.52 -52.29 27.00
C ALA A 8 37.67 -51.17 27.64
N GLU A 9 37.33 -51.31 28.92
CA GLU A 9 36.59 -50.30 29.68
C GLU A 9 37.42 -49.00 29.85
N ARG A 10 38.73 -49.12 30.13
CA ARG A 10 39.64 -47.97 30.21
C ARG A 10 39.85 -47.25 28.88
N GLU A 11 39.91 -47.98 27.77
CA GLU A 11 40.00 -47.36 26.43
C GLU A 11 38.72 -46.59 26.09
N LYS A 12 37.55 -47.13 26.48
CA LYS A 12 36.27 -46.45 26.34
C LYS A 12 36.21 -45.19 27.20
N ASP A 13 36.63 -45.26 28.46
CA ASP A 13 36.69 -44.10 29.36
C ASP A 13 37.60 -43.00 28.81
N LEU A 14 38.76 -43.38 28.24
CA LEU A 14 39.67 -42.43 27.60
C LEU A 14 39.04 -41.79 26.36
N ALA A 15 38.37 -42.58 25.52
CA ALA A 15 37.67 -42.06 24.35
C ALA A 15 36.55 -41.08 24.73
N ASP A 16 35.79 -41.38 25.78
CA ASP A 16 34.73 -40.51 26.30
C ASP A 16 35.30 -39.18 26.84
N VAL A 17 36.42 -39.23 27.57
CA VAL A 17 37.12 -38.01 28.04
C VAL A 17 37.61 -37.16 26.87
N VAL A 18 38.23 -37.78 25.86
CA VAL A 18 38.71 -37.07 24.66
C VAL A 18 37.56 -36.43 23.90
N LEU A 19 36.46 -37.18 23.71
CA LEU A 19 35.25 -36.67 23.07
C LEU A 19 34.66 -35.50 23.86
N GLN A 20 34.59 -35.59 25.19
CA GLN A 20 34.08 -34.52 26.05
C GLN A 20 34.91 -33.24 25.89
N VAL A 21 36.24 -33.35 25.87
CA VAL A 21 37.14 -32.19 25.66
C VAL A 21 36.91 -31.55 24.28
N ILE A 22 36.80 -32.36 23.23
CA ILE A 22 36.56 -31.88 21.86
C ILE A 22 35.19 -31.18 21.77
N VAL A 23 34.15 -31.81 22.30
CA VAL A 23 32.79 -31.27 22.29
C VAL A 23 32.73 -29.97 23.08
N ASN A 24 33.32 -29.92 24.27
CA ASN A 24 33.35 -28.70 25.09
C ASN A 24 34.07 -27.55 24.38
N SER A 25 35.26 -27.81 23.83
CA SER A 25 36.03 -26.79 23.11
C SER A 25 35.30 -26.29 21.86
N ASN A 26 34.64 -27.18 21.12
CA ASN A 26 33.86 -26.79 19.95
C ASN A 26 32.59 -26.04 20.34
N MET A 27 31.94 -26.41 21.45
CA MET A 27 30.74 -25.73 21.93
C MET A 27 31.04 -24.28 22.32
N GLU A 28 32.18 -23.99 22.95
CA GLU A 28 32.62 -22.62 23.25
C GLU A 28 32.78 -21.76 21.99
N LYS A 29 33.39 -22.32 20.94
CA LYS A 29 33.53 -21.63 19.64
C LYS A 29 32.17 -21.35 19.00
N VAL A 30 31.27 -22.34 19.02
CA VAL A 30 29.91 -22.18 18.49
C VAL A 30 29.15 -21.08 19.23
N GLN A 31 29.25 -21.01 20.56
CA GLN A 31 28.59 -19.95 21.33
C GLN A 31 29.16 -18.56 20.99
N LYS A 32 30.48 -18.44 20.82
CA LYS A 32 31.12 -17.19 20.41
C LYS A 32 30.69 -16.75 19.00
N TRP A 33 30.60 -17.69 18.06
CA TRP A 33 30.14 -17.42 16.69
C TRP A 33 28.67 -16.98 16.66
N LYS A 34 27.79 -17.68 17.39
CA LYS A 34 26.39 -17.28 17.54
C LYS A 34 26.25 -15.87 18.12
N GLY A 35 27.10 -15.50 19.09
CA GLY A 35 27.14 -14.15 19.63
C GLY A 35 27.65 -13.07 18.67
N SER A 36 28.34 -13.46 17.59
CA SER A 36 28.95 -12.54 16.62
C SER A 36 28.00 -12.17 15.47
N GLU A 37 26.86 -12.85 15.33
CA GLU A 37 25.83 -12.57 14.30
C GLU A 37 25.40 -11.10 14.32
N ARG A 38 25.27 -10.52 15.52
CA ARG A 38 24.90 -9.11 15.69
C ARG A 38 25.90 -8.16 15.03
N ILE A 39 27.20 -8.45 15.14
CA ILE A 39 28.28 -7.61 14.57
C ILE A 39 28.23 -7.68 13.04
N MET A 40 28.03 -8.88 12.48
CA MET A 40 27.90 -9.06 11.04
C MET A 40 26.65 -8.35 10.48
N CYS A 41 25.50 -8.52 11.13
CA CYS A 41 24.26 -7.84 10.76
C CYS A 41 24.39 -6.32 10.85
N GLU A 42 25.10 -5.80 11.85
CA GLU A 42 25.36 -4.37 12.00
C GLU A 42 26.30 -3.84 10.92
N ALA A 43 27.36 -4.57 10.59
CA ALA A 43 28.25 -4.24 9.48
C ALA A 43 27.49 -4.19 8.15
N LEU A 44 26.62 -5.15 7.87
CA LEU A 44 25.78 -5.16 6.66
C LEU A 44 24.84 -3.95 6.61
N ARG A 45 24.21 -3.56 7.73
CA ARG A 45 23.36 -2.36 7.76
C ARG A 45 24.12 -1.09 7.44
N VAL A 46 25.35 -0.95 7.94
CA VAL A 46 26.19 0.22 7.66
C VAL A 46 26.63 0.23 6.21
N LEU A 47 27.07 -0.92 5.68
CA LEU A 47 27.49 -1.04 4.29
C LEU A 47 26.36 -0.73 3.31
N MET A 48 25.14 -1.15 3.63
CA MET A 48 23.97 -0.96 2.78
C MET A 48 23.21 0.35 3.06
N ALA A 49 23.67 1.18 4.00
CA ALA A 49 22.90 2.32 4.49
C ALA A 49 22.64 3.35 3.38
N ASP A 50 23.65 3.59 2.54
CA ASP A 50 23.56 4.59 1.48
C ASP A 50 22.68 4.11 0.34
N GLU A 51 22.84 2.86 -0.13
CA GLU A 51 21.96 2.33 -1.20
C GLU A 51 20.49 2.25 -0.74
N LEU A 52 20.24 1.79 0.50
CA LEU A 52 18.87 1.75 1.04
C LEU A 52 18.25 3.14 1.19
N ASN A 53 19.06 4.15 1.51
CA ASN A 53 18.59 5.53 1.58
C ASN A 53 18.31 6.09 0.18
N GLU A 54 19.16 5.81 -0.80
CA GLU A 54 18.97 6.22 -2.18
C GLU A 54 17.71 5.60 -2.78
N GLU A 55 17.53 4.28 -2.67
CA GLU A 55 16.34 3.57 -3.14
C GLU A 55 15.06 4.12 -2.49
N ARG A 56 15.12 4.42 -1.18
CA ARG A 56 13.99 5.03 -0.48
C ARG A 56 13.68 6.42 -0.99
N MET A 57 14.69 7.25 -1.22
CA MET A 57 14.52 8.61 -1.72
C MET A 57 13.97 8.62 -3.15
N GLU A 58 14.45 7.71 -4.00
CA GLU A 58 13.98 7.54 -5.36
C GLU A 58 12.52 7.06 -5.38
N GLY A 59 12.20 6.00 -4.63
CA GLY A 59 10.82 5.50 -4.53
C GLY A 59 9.83 6.55 -3.98
N GLN A 60 10.25 7.38 -3.02
CA GLN A 60 9.42 8.50 -2.54
C GLN A 60 9.22 9.58 -3.60
N ARG A 61 10.26 9.89 -4.37
CA ARG A 61 10.20 10.89 -5.43
C ARG A 61 9.31 10.41 -6.57
N GLU A 62 9.49 9.18 -7.04
CA GLU A 62 8.69 8.56 -8.09
C GLU A 62 7.23 8.45 -7.68
N GLY A 63 6.96 7.87 -6.50
CA GLY A 63 5.59 7.72 -6.00
C GLY A 63 4.87 9.07 -5.85
N ARG A 64 5.59 10.14 -5.48
CA ARG A 64 5.01 11.49 -5.44
C ARG A 64 4.69 12.03 -6.83
N ILE A 65 5.60 11.88 -7.79
CA ILE A 65 5.40 12.37 -9.16
C ILE A 65 4.25 11.64 -9.82
N GLU A 66 4.23 10.31 -9.72
CA GLU A 66 3.20 9.46 -10.29
C GLU A 66 1.84 9.77 -9.66
N GLY A 67 1.74 9.74 -8.33
CA GLY A 67 0.48 10.03 -7.63
C GLY A 67 -0.06 11.44 -7.94
N GLN A 68 0.80 12.45 -8.04
CA GLN A 68 0.37 13.79 -8.45
C GLN A 68 -0.11 13.86 -9.89
N ARG A 69 0.58 13.17 -10.80
CA ARG A 69 0.23 13.14 -12.22
C ARG A 69 -1.11 12.43 -12.44
N GLU A 70 -1.28 11.25 -11.85
CA GLU A 70 -2.50 10.47 -11.94
C GLU A 70 -3.68 11.20 -11.31
N GLY A 71 -3.53 11.65 -10.07
CA GLY A 71 -4.59 12.38 -9.37
C GLY A 71 -5.02 13.67 -10.09
N ARG A 72 -4.07 14.36 -10.75
CA ARG A 72 -4.41 15.53 -11.58
C ARG A 72 -5.19 15.15 -12.83
N ILE A 73 -4.77 14.11 -13.55
CA ILE A 73 -5.43 13.68 -14.78
C ILE A 73 -6.84 13.20 -14.47
N GLU A 74 -6.99 12.35 -13.45
CA GLU A 74 -8.27 11.81 -13.02
C GLU A 74 -9.20 12.93 -12.54
N GLY A 75 -8.76 13.75 -11.60
CA GLY A 75 -9.57 14.86 -11.08
C GLY A 75 -9.98 15.88 -12.15
N GLN A 76 -9.11 16.18 -13.12
CA GLN A 76 -9.47 17.04 -14.25
C GLN A 76 -10.51 16.39 -15.17
N ARG A 77 -10.40 15.09 -15.42
CA ARG A 77 -11.33 14.35 -16.27
C ARG A 77 -12.70 14.26 -15.62
N GLU A 78 -12.75 13.85 -14.35
CA GLU A 78 -13.99 13.74 -13.58
C GLU A 78 -14.66 15.09 -13.42
N GLY A 79 -13.93 16.11 -12.96
CA GLY A 79 -14.48 17.46 -12.80
C GLY A 79 -14.97 18.06 -14.12
N ARG A 80 -14.35 17.74 -15.26
CA ARG A 80 -14.86 18.16 -16.57
C ARG A 80 -16.17 17.48 -16.93
N ILE A 81 -16.30 16.18 -16.69
CA ILE A 81 -17.52 15.41 -17.00
C ILE A 81 -18.67 15.89 -16.10
N GLU A 82 -18.41 16.01 -14.80
CA GLU A 82 -19.38 16.47 -13.81
C GLU A 82 -19.81 17.91 -14.10
N GLY A 83 -18.86 18.82 -14.32
CA GLY A 83 -19.16 20.22 -14.63
C GLY A 83 -19.93 20.39 -15.95
N GLN A 84 -19.65 19.57 -16.97
CA GLN A 84 -20.45 19.58 -18.21
C GLN A 84 -21.89 19.11 -17.97
N ARG A 85 -22.06 18.05 -17.18
CA ARG A 85 -23.38 17.53 -16.83
C ARG A 85 -24.18 18.54 -16.02
N GLU A 86 -23.59 19.11 -14.98
CA GLU A 86 -24.22 20.17 -14.18
C GLU A 86 -24.57 21.40 -15.04
N GLY A 87 -23.65 21.84 -15.90
CA GLY A 87 -23.89 22.97 -16.79
C GLY A 87 -25.05 22.73 -17.74
N GLN A 88 -25.16 21.51 -18.30
CA GLN A 88 -26.28 21.11 -19.15
C GLN A 88 -27.60 21.13 -18.38
N ILE A 89 -27.62 20.60 -17.15
CA ILE A 89 -28.81 20.61 -16.28
C ILE A 89 -29.24 22.05 -16.00
N ARG A 90 -28.31 22.93 -15.59
CA ARG A 90 -28.59 24.34 -15.30
C ARG A 90 -29.12 25.10 -16.52
N ALA A 91 -28.58 24.81 -17.71
CA ALA A 91 -29.04 25.42 -18.95
C ALA A 91 -30.51 25.06 -19.24
N TYR A 92 -30.88 23.77 -19.17
CA TYR A 92 -32.27 23.35 -19.39
C TYR A 92 -33.19 23.78 -18.24
N ALA A 93 -32.70 23.80 -17.00
CA ALA A 93 -33.45 24.29 -15.85
C ALA A 93 -33.85 25.76 -16.01
N SER A 94 -32.93 26.60 -16.53
CA SER A 94 -33.23 28.00 -16.85
C SER A 94 -34.35 28.11 -17.89
N LEU A 95 -34.28 27.33 -18.98
CA LEU A 95 -35.31 27.35 -20.02
C LEU A 95 -36.69 26.90 -19.50
N VAL A 96 -36.71 25.96 -18.55
CA VAL A 96 -37.94 25.54 -17.86
C VAL A 96 -38.46 26.65 -16.97
N GLN A 97 -37.61 27.29 -16.16
CA GLN A 97 -38.00 28.41 -15.29
C GLN A 97 -38.56 29.59 -16.10
N ASP A 98 -37.98 29.87 -17.26
CA ASP A 98 -38.43 30.92 -18.18
C ASP A 98 -39.74 30.53 -18.91
N GLY A 99 -40.25 29.31 -18.71
CA GLY A 99 -41.47 28.80 -19.34
C GLY A 99 -41.31 28.50 -20.83
N ILE A 100 -40.08 28.46 -21.35
CA ILE A 100 -39.79 28.23 -22.77
C ILE A 100 -40.00 26.74 -23.14
N ILE A 101 -39.65 25.84 -22.23
CA ILE A 101 -39.85 24.39 -22.38
C ILE A 101 -40.50 23.80 -21.13
N THR A 102 -41.11 22.62 -21.25
CA THR A 102 -41.69 21.92 -20.10
C THR A 102 -40.63 21.13 -19.32
N VAL A 103 -40.94 20.78 -18.07
CA VAL A 103 -40.06 19.97 -17.20
C VAL A 103 -39.76 18.62 -17.83
N GLU A 104 -40.74 18.01 -18.50
CA GLU A 104 -40.58 16.73 -19.21
C GLU A 104 -39.56 16.84 -20.33
N THR A 105 -39.62 17.93 -21.11
CA THR A 105 -38.67 18.19 -22.20
C THR A 105 -37.27 18.42 -21.64
N GLY A 106 -37.12 19.17 -20.54
CA GLY A 106 -35.83 19.40 -19.89
C GLY A 106 -35.21 18.10 -19.33
N ALA A 107 -36.03 17.25 -18.71
CA ALA A 107 -35.60 15.95 -18.20
C ALA A 107 -35.16 14.99 -19.33
N GLU A 108 -35.93 14.94 -20.42
CA GLU A 108 -35.58 14.14 -21.60
C GLU A 108 -34.25 14.59 -22.21
N LYS A 109 -34.04 15.91 -22.38
CA LYS A 109 -32.82 16.47 -22.99
C LYS A 109 -31.57 16.33 -22.13
N THR A 110 -31.74 16.15 -20.82
CA THR A 110 -30.66 15.87 -19.87
C THR A 110 -30.49 14.37 -19.59
N GLY A 111 -31.34 13.52 -20.18
CA GLY A 111 -31.26 12.07 -20.07
C GLY A 111 -31.57 11.53 -18.68
N MET A 112 -32.39 12.24 -17.89
CA MET A 112 -32.77 11.83 -16.54
C MET A 112 -34.28 11.77 -16.36
N SER A 113 -34.72 11.18 -15.24
CA SER A 113 -36.14 11.15 -14.94
C SER A 113 -36.66 12.55 -14.60
N VAL A 114 -37.94 12.78 -14.84
CA VAL A 114 -38.61 14.05 -14.47
C VAL A 114 -38.44 14.34 -12.98
N GLY A 115 -38.50 13.31 -12.13
CA GLY A 115 -38.32 13.44 -10.69
C GLY A 115 -36.90 13.89 -10.30
N ASP A 116 -35.88 13.29 -10.91
CA ASP A 116 -34.47 13.65 -10.66
C ASP A 116 -34.18 15.05 -11.16
N PHE A 117 -34.65 15.40 -12.37
CA PHE A 117 -34.49 16.74 -12.92
C PHE A 117 -35.16 17.81 -12.05
N THR A 118 -36.39 17.55 -11.59
CA THR A 118 -37.12 18.43 -10.67
C THR A 118 -36.34 18.62 -9.35
N LYS A 119 -35.72 17.55 -8.84
CA LYS A 119 -34.92 17.60 -7.61
C LYS A 119 -33.66 18.44 -7.82
N GLU A 120 -32.92 18.22 -8.89
CA GLU A 120 -31.72 18.99 -9.26
C GLU A 120 -32.05 20.47 -9.47
N MET A 121 -33.15 20.77 -10.18
CA MET A 121 -33.64 22.14 -10.35
C MET A 121 -33.85 22.83 -9.01
N LYS A 122 -34.56 22.18 -8.08
CA LYS A 122 -34.81 22.74 -6.74
C LYS A 122 -33.53 22.92 -5.93
N GLN A 123 -32.60 21.97 -6.00
CA GLN A 123 -31.32 22.05 -5.32
C GLN A 123 -30.44 23.19 -5.85
N ALA A 124 -30.49 23.43 -7.16
CA ALA A 124 -29.80 24.54 -7.82
C ALA A 124 -30.55 25.89 -7.70
N GLY A 125 -31.71 25.92 -7.04
CA GLY A 125 -32.47 27.15 -6.76
C GLY A 125 -33.41 27.62 -7.88
N TYR A 126 -33.67 26.78 -8.89
CA TYR A 126 -34.61 27.10 -9.96
C TYR A 126 -36.07 26.92 -9.51
N VAL A 127 -36.93 27.82 -9.98
CA VAL A 127 -38.37 27.75 -9.73
C VAL A 127 -39.03 27.03 -10.89
N ILE A 128 -39.85 26.02 -10.57
CA ILE A 128 -40.63 25.28 -11.56
C ILE A 128 -41.95 26.04 -11.76
N PRO A 129 -42.25 26.53 -12.98
CA PRO A 129 -43.52 27.19 -13.24
C PRO A 129 -44.67 26.22 -12.97
N ALA A 130 -45.73 26.71 -12.32
CA ALA A 130 -47.00 25.99 -12.31
C ALA A 130 -47.56 26.04 -13.74
N VAL A 131 -47.57 24.90 -14.42
CA VAL A 131 -48.31 24.73 -15.68
C VAL A 131 -49.79 24.92 -15.40
#